data_AF-A0A0B3S6N8-F1
#
_entry.id   AF-A0A0B3S6N8-F1
#
_cell.length_a   1.000
_cell.length_b   1.000
_cell.length_c   1.000
_cell.angle_alpha   90.00
_cell.angle_beta   90.00
_cell.angle_gamma   90.00
#
_symmetry.space_group_name_H-M   'P 1'
#
loop_
_entity.id
_entity.type
_entity.pdbx_description
1 polymer ?
#
loop_
_entity_poly.entity_id
_entity_poly.type
_entity_poly.pdbx_seq_one_letter_code
_entity_poly.pdbx_strand_id
1 'polypeptide(L)' 'MSGFWDVVLSPTGLVLYAGFWAFKIVAGAWVLRRAMLLLPVRAQVWTEDRLARLKLRGRRRPLG' A
#
# COMPACT_ATOMS: atom_id res chain seq x y z
N MET A 1 -24.90 12.41 -19.57
CA MET A 1 -24.14 12.26 -18.32
C MET A 1 -24.37 10.91 -17.61
N SER A 2 -25.05 9.93 -18.21
CA SER A 2 -25.33 8.60 -17.61
C SER A 2 -24.27 7.54 -17.91
N GLY A 3 -23.76 7.48 -19.15
CA GLY A 3 -22.86 6.39 -19.58
C GLY A 3 -21.54 6.28 -18.81
N PHE A 4 -21.02 7.38 -18.24
CA PHE A 4 -19.84 7.33 -17.39
C PHE A 4 -20.11 6.58 -16.08
N TRP A 5 -21.25 6.87 -15.44
CA TRP A 5 -21.65 6.21 -14.19
C TRP A 5 -22.04 4.75 -14.42
N ASP A 6 -22.64 4.43 -15.56
CA ASP A 6 -22.94 3.04 -15.93
C ASP A 6 -21.66 2.21 -16.06
N VAL A 7 -20.60 2.77 -16.64
CA VAL A 7 -19.30 2.09 -16.74
C VAL A 7 -18.61 2.00 -15.37
N VAL A 8 -18.59 3.08 -14.58
CA VAL A 8 -17.93 3.11 -13.27
C VAL A 8 -18.59 2.16 -12.28
N LEU A 9 -19.92 2.07 -12.28
CA LEU A 9 -20.70 1.21 -11.39
C LEU A 9 -20.93 -0.19 -11.97
N SER A 10 -20.54 -0.43 -13.23
CA SER A 10 -20.56 -1.78 -13.79
C SER A 10 -19.60 -2.70 -13.02
N PRO A 11 -19.91 -4.01 -12.94
CA PRO A 11 -19.00 -5.00 -12.36
C PRO A 11 -17.59 -4.94 -12.97
N THR A 12 -17.50 -4.73 -14.28
CA THR A 12 -16.22 -4.61 -15.00
C THR A 12 -15.45 -3.35 -14.59
N GLY A 13 -16.12 -2.20 -14.48
CA GLY A 13 -15.50 -0.95 -14.03
C GLY A 13 -14.98 -1.03 -12.60
N LEU A 14 -15.73 -1.66 -11.70
CA LEU A 14 -15.29 -1.91 -10.32
C LEU A 14 -14.07 -2.83 -10.27
N VAL A 15 -14.05 -3.90 -11.07
CA VAL A 15 -12.89 -4.82 -11.15
C VAL A 15 -11.67 -4.09 -11.70
N LEU A 16 -11.82 -3.29 -12.75
CA LEU A 16 -10.70 -2.50 -13.31
C LEU A 16 -10.19 -1.47 -12.32
N TYR A 17 -11.08 -0.80 -11.59
CA TYR A 17 -10.71 0.17 -10.56
C TYR A 17 -9.98 -0.49 -9.40
N ALA A 18 -10.51 -1.62 -8.89
CA ALA A 18 -9.87 -2.40 -7.85
C ALA A 18 -8.51 -2.95 -8.32
N GLY A 19 -8.43 -3.45 -9.56
CA GLY A 19 -7.21 -3.94 -10.17
C GLY A 19 -6.15 -2.86 -10.33
N PHE A 20 -6.55 -1.65 -10.76
CA PHE A 20 -5.67 -0.50 -10.84
C PHE A 20 -5.07 -0.15 -9.47
N TRP A 21 -5.90 -0.10 -8.43
CA TRP A 21 -5.43 0.17 -7.07
C TRP A 21 -4.52 -0.93 -6.52
N ALA A 22 -4.90 -2.19 -6.71
CA ALA A 22 -4.09 -3.33 -6.31
C ALA A 22 -2.72 -3.28 -7.00
N PHE A 23 -2.69 -3.06 -8.31
CA PHE A 23 -1.45 -2.93 -9.08
C PHE A 23 -0.60 -1.76 -8.57
N LYS A 24 -1.20 -0.59 -8.36
CA LYS A 24 -0.49 0.60 -7.84
C LYS A 24 0.15 0.34 -6.47
N ILE A 25 -0.56 -0.33 -5.56
CA ILE A 25 -0.04 -0.66 -4.22
C ILE A 25 1.10 -1.68 -4.33
N VAL A 26 0.93 -2.74 -5.13
CA VAL A 26 1.95 -3.78 -5.32
C VAL A 26 3.21 -3.20 -5.96
N ALA A 27 3.05 -2.41 -7.02
CA ALA A 27 4.16 -1.72 -7.68
C ALA A 27 4.86 -0.75 -6.72
N GLY A 28 4.11 0.04 -5.95
CA GLY A 28 4.66 0.94 -4.94
C GLY A 28 5.44 0.21 -3.86
N ALA A 29 4.91 -0.90 -3.33
CA ALA A 29 5.60 -1.74 -2.35
C ALA A 29 6.88 -2.37 -2.92
N TRP A 30 6.84 -2.81 -4.19
CA TRP A 30 8.00 -3.35 -4.88
C TRP A 30 9.11 -2.30 -5.07
N VAL A 31 8.74 -1.10 -5.53
CA VAL A 31 9.68 0.03 -5.66
C VAL A 31 10.26 0.42 -4.31
N LEU A 32 9.43 0.52 -3.26
CA LEU A 32 9.90 0.85 -1.92
C LEU A 32 10.89 -0.19 -1.38
N ARG A 33 10.62 -1.48 -1.61
CA ARG A 33 11.55 -2.57 -1.26
C ARG A 33 12.88 -2.42 -2.01
N ARG A 34 12.84 -2.07 -3.30
CA ARG A 34 14.05 -1.87 -4.11
C ARG A 34 14.83 -0.64 -3.64
N ALA A 35 14.14 0.45 -3.34
CA ALA A 35 14.73 1.67 -2.81
C ALA A 35 15.44 1.39 -1.47
N MET A 36 14.81 0.64 -0.56
CA MET A 36 15.43 0.25 0.72
C MET A 36 16.77 -0.48 0.55
N LEU A 37 16.96 -1.28 -0.50
CA LEU A 37 18.23 -1.95 -0.77
C LEU A 37 19.35 -0.98 -1.21
N LEU A 38 18.99 0.19 -1.72
CA LEU A 38 19.91 1.24 -2.15
C LEU A 38 20.21 2.25 -1.05
N LEU A 39 19.44 2.25 0.04
CA LEU A 39 19.67 3.17 1.15
C LEU A 39 20.92 2.78 1.94
N PRO A 40 21.73 3.77 2.38
CA PRO A 40 22.87 3.51 3.25
C PRO A 40 22.41 2.91 4.59
N VAL A 41 23.22 2.02 5.17
CA VAL A 41 22.90 1.20 6.36
C VAL A 41 22.31 2.02 7.51
N ARG A 42 22.80 3.24 7.75
CA ARG A 42 22.28 4.13 8.80
C ARG A 42 20.81 4.52 8.60
N ALA A 43 20.40 4.71 7.35
CA ALA A 43 19.03 5.05 7.01
C ALA A 43 18.11 3.82 7.03
N GLN A 44 18.63 2.63 6.69
CA GLN A 44 17.89 1.37 6.87
C GLN A 44 17.51 1.14 8.34
N VAL A 45 18.48 1.26 9.27
CA VAL A 45 18.22 1.11 10.72
C VAL A 45 17.16 2.10 11.21
N TRP A 46 17.24 3.37 10.80
CA TRP A 46 16.23 4.37 11.17
C TRP A 46 14.84 4.04 10.61
N THR A 47 14.76 3.56 9.36
CA THR A 47 13.48 3.15 8.77
C THR A 47 12.89 1.91 9.45
N GLU A 48 13.72 0.93 9.81
CA GLU A 48 13.31 -0.26 10.56
C GLU A 48 12.78 0.11 11.94
N ASP A 49 13.45 0.99 12.67
CA ASP A 49 12.98 1.51 13.96
C ASP A 49 11.65 2.26 13.86
N ARG A 50 11.41 2.95 12.74
CA ARG A 50 10.14 3.66 12.52
C ARG A 50 9.02 2.70 12.14
N LEU A 51 9.31 1.70 11.31
CA LEU A 51 8.40 0.61 10.97
C LEU A 51 8.06 -0.26 12.18
N ALA A 52 9.03 -0.57 13.04
CA ALA A 52 8.84 -1.29 14.28
C ALA A 52 7.89 -0.53 15.22
N ARG A 53 8.08 0.78 15.38
CA ARG A 53 7.16 1.65 16.14
C ARG A 53 5.74 1.68 15.57
N LEU A 54 5.59 1.72 14.24
CA LEU A 54 4.29 1.64 13.57
C LEU A 54 3.62 0.27 13.77
N LYS A 55 4.37 -0.83 13.65
CA LYS A 55 3.86 -2.19 13.90
C LYS A 55 3.45 -2.40 15.37
N LEU A 56 4.21 -1.88 16.32
CA LEU A 56 3.86 -1.90 17.74
C LEU A 56 2.57 -1.09 18.03
N ARG A 57 2.35 -0.01 17.29
CA ARG A 57 1.11 0.79 17.37
C ARG A 57 -0.10 0.04 16.78
N GLY A 58 0.11 -0.80 15.76
CA GLY A 58 -0.92 -1.66 15.18
C GLY A 58 -1.29 -2.88 16.05
N ARG A 59 -0.38 -3.34 16.94
CA ARG A 59 -0.59 -4.50 17.80
C ARG A 59 -1.27 -4.19 19.14
N ARG A 60 -1.59 -2.92 19.42
CA ARG A 60 -2.35 -2.46 20.61
C ARG A 60 -3.88 -2.49 20.38
N ARG A 61 -4.42 -3.58 19.83
CA ARG A 61 -5.80 -3.95 20.16
C ARG A 61 -5.71 -4.91 21.34
N PRO A 62 -6.04 -4.48 22.58
CA PRO A 62 -6.25 -5.43 23.65
C PRO A 62 -7.46 -6.27 23.24
N LEU A 63 -7.21 -7.53 22.92
CA LEU A 63 -8.26 -8.54 22.92
C LEU A 63 -8.57 -8.78 24.40
N GLY A 64 -9.64 -8.12 24.87
CA GLY A 64 -10.40 -8.57 26.02
C GLY A 64 -11.24 -9.78 25.66
#